data_AF-A0A955XX44-F1
#
_entry.id   AF-A0A955XX44-F1
#
_cell.length_a   1.000
_cell.length_b   1.000
_cell.length_c   1.000
_cell.angle_alpha   90.00
_cell.angle_beta   90.00
_cell.angle_gamma   90.00
#
_symmetry.space_group_name_H-M   'P 1'
#
loop_
_entity.id
_entity.type
_entity.pdbx_description
1 polymer ?
#
loop_
_entity_poly.entity_id
_entity_poly.type
_entity_poly.pdbx_seq_one_letter_code
_entity_poly.pdbx_strand_id
1 'polypeptide(L)'
;MHDDVFLIMNDGWAEAAKPRKTIEDKERKLAETPDLAIGSGKSTAKYKMDLIPPDLVFARYFSKEKEGLEKFIARAEEASRLVEEFVDEHAVEDGLLALAMDDEKVTKALAVARLREAKREDSDPDEVKALQHLISLYEDEAAAKRAAKDAQAALAGSTLAKYGELSDADVQDLVLDAKWREVVTRRASSEAEALTLALVSRIHVLGDRYAETVSALDQESEELSAKVAGHLAAMGVS
;
A
#
# COMPACT_ATOMS: atom_id res chain seq x y z
N MET A 1 8.48 -12.68 -23.62
CA MET A 1 9.09 -12.23 -22.36
C MET A 1 10.41 -12.97 -22.27
N HIS A 2 11.51 -12.22 -22.36
CA HIS A 2 12.84 -12.78 -22.21
C HIS A 2 13.21 -12.75 -20.72
N ASP A 3 13.93 -13.76 -20.24
CA ASP A 3 14.49 -13.72 -18.90
C ASP A 3 15.75 -12.84 -18.87
N ASP A 4 16.19 -12.51 -17.66
CA ASP A 4 17.34 -11.65 -17.46
C ASP A 4 18.62 -12.21 -18.13
N VAL A 5 18.82 -13.53 -18.08
CA VAL A 5 20.00 -14.19 -18.66
C VAL A 5 20.02 -14.02 -20.17
N PHE A 6 18.88 -14.22 -20.85
CA PHE A 6 18.75 -13.99 -22.27
C PHE A 6 19.07 -12.55 -22.64
N LEU A 7 18.51 -11.58 -21.91
CA LEU A 7 18.73 -10.14 -22.17
C LEU A 7 20.23 -9.80 -22.05
N ILE A 8 20.88 -10.24 -20.97
CA ILE A 8 22.31 -10.00 -20.74
C ILE A 8 23.17 -10.68 -21.82
N MET A 9 22.83 -11.91 -22.23
CA MET A 9 23.60 -12.63 -23.25
C MET A 9 23.46 -12.02 -24.65
N ASN A 10 22.29 -11.46 -24.98
CA ASN A 10 22.04 -10.90 -26.31
C ASN A 10 22.55 -9.46 -26.45
N ASP A 11 22.28 -8.62 -25.45
CA ASP A 11 22.51 -7.17 -25.54
C ASP A 11 23.73 -6.72 -24.70
N GLY A 12 24.21 -7.54 -23.77
CA GLY A 12 25.20 -7.15 -22.77
C GLY A 12 24.55 -6.45 -21.57
N TRP A 13 25.35 -6.04 -20.59
CA TRP A 13 24.82 -5.51 -19.32
C TRP A 13 24.15 -4.14 -19.47
N ALA A 14 24.90 -3.10 -19.88
CA ALA A 14 24.36 -1.75 -19.98
C ALA A 14 23.20 -1.61 -20.99
N GLU A 15 23.28 -2.24 -22.16
CA GLU A 15 22.21 -2.14 -23.17
C GLU A 15 20.94 -2.87 -22.74
N ALA A 16 21.04 -4.06 -22.13
CA ALA A 16 19.89 -4.78 -21.59
C ALA A 16 19.17 -4.03 -20.46
N ALA A 17 19.87 -3.14 -19.76
CA ALA A 17 19.30 -2.31 -18.70
C ALA A 17 18.55 -1.08 -19.24
N LYS A 18 18.65 -0.76 -20.53
CA LYS A 18 18.05 0.47 -21.08
C LYS A 18 16.52 0.40 -21.11
N PRO A 19 15.83 1.45 -20.64
CA PRO A 19 14.39 1.60 -20.76
C PRO A 19 13.91 1.51 -22.21
N ARG A 20 12.90 0.67 -22.45
CA ARG A 20 12.18 0.63 -23.74
C ARG A 20 10.77 1.17 -23.59
N LYS A 21 10.14 1.57 -24.70
CA LYS A 21 8.71 1.93 -24.69
C LYS A 21 7.86 0.67 -24.51
N THR A 22 6.71 0.83 -23.85
CA THR A 22 5.72 -0.25 -23.72
C THR A 22 5.14 -0.62 -25.09
N ILE A 23 4.91 -1.91 -25.29
CA ILE A 23 4.28 -2.43 -26.51
C ILE A 23 2.75 -2.43 -26.31
N GLU A 24 2.05 -1.81 -27.27
CA GLU A 24 0.59 -1.88 -27.39
C GLU A 24 0.24 -2.46 -28.78
N ASP A 25 -0.28 -3.68 -28.80
CA ASP A 25 -0.74 -4.38 -29.99
C ASP A 25 -2.24 -4.70 -29.85
N LYS A 26 -3.07 -3.98 -30.61
CA LYS A 26 -4.53 -4.12 -30.58
C LYS A 26 -5.02 -5.41 -31.22
N GLU A 27 -4.31 -5.94 -32.21
CA GLU A 27 -4.70 -7.17 -32.92
C GLU A 27 -4.45 -8.39 -32.04
N ARG A 28 -3.34 -8.38 -31.29
CA ARG A 28 -3.00 -9.44 -30.33
C ARG A 28 -3.57 -9.23 -28.93
N LYS A 29 -4.36 -8.17 -28.72
CA LYS A 29 -4.89 -7.76 -27.40
C LYS A 29 -3.79 -7.69 -26.34
N LEU A 30 -2.62 -7.19 -26.71
CA LEU A 30 -1.46 -7.09 -25.83
C LEU A 30 -1.23 -5.63 -25.47
N ALA A 31 -1.34 -5.32 -24.19
CA ALA A 31 -1.00 -4.02 -23.64
C ALA A 31 -0.11 -4.24 -22.42
N GLU A 32 1.16 -3.88 -22.55
CA GLU A 32 2.10 -4.02 -21.44
C GLU A 32 1.83 -2.97 -20.36
N THR A 33 1.91 -3.40 -19.11
CA THR A 33 1.88 -2.47 -17.97
C THR A 33 3.25 -1.77 -17.87
N PRO A 34 3.29 -0.42 -17.86
CA PRO A 34 4.54 0.33 -17.70
C PRO A 34 5.10 0.15 -16.29
N ASP A 35 6.43 0.09 -16.21
CA ASP A 35 7.14 0.16 -14.93
C ASP A 35 7.42 1.61 -14.52
N LEU A 36 7.50 2.51 -15.50
CA LEU A 36 7.67 3.94 -15.28
C LEU A 36 6.84 4.74 -16.29
N ALA A 37 6.15 5.77 -15.80
CA ALA A 37 5.35 6.67 -16.62
C ALA A 37 5.78 8.11 -16.35
N ILE A 38 6.14 8.85 -17.40
CA ILE A 38 6.62 10.23 -17.30
C ILE A 38 5.75 11.14 -18.17
N GLY A 39 5.33 12.27 -17.61
CA GLY A 39 4.43 13.22 -18.25
C GLY A 39 2.97 13.06 -17.81
N SER A 40 2.07 13.85 -18.39
CA SER A 40 0.66 13.88 -17.99
C SER A 40 -0.29 13.76 -19.18
N GLY A 41 -1.40 13.04 -19.00
CA GLY A 41 -2.45 12.92 -19.99
C GLY A 41 -2.03 12.09 -21.21
N LYS A 42 -2.40 12.55 -22.41
CA LYS A 42 -2.19 11.80 -23.66
C LYS A 42 -0.72 11.75 -24.11
N SER A 43 0.15 12.60 -23.56
CA SER A 43 1.58 12.64 -23.88
C SER A 43 2.46 11.89 -22.88
N THR A 44 1.87 11.12 -21.96
CA THR A 44 2.64 10.30 -21.01
C THR A 44 3.47 9.25 -21.76
N ALA A 45 4.79 9.35 -21.61
CA ALA A 45 5.72 8.35 -22.10
C ALA A 45 5.74 7.18 -21.11
N LYS A 46 5.39 5.99 -21.61
CA LYS A 46 5.32 4.74 -20.87
C LYS A 46 6.55 3.90 -21.17
N TYR A 47 7.29 3.53 -20.13
CA TYR A 47 8.51 2.76 -20.24
C TYR A 47 8.39 1.42 -19.52
N LYS A 48 9.06 0.41 -20.08
CA LYS A 48 9.26 -0.91 -19.52
C LYS A 48 10.74 -1.09 -19.22
N MET A 49 11.06 -1.60 -18.03
CA MET A 49 12.43 -1.90 -17.59
C MET A 49 12.55 -3.41 -17.43
N ASP A 50 12.98 -4.11 -18.50
CA ASP A 50 12.94 -5.57 -18.51
C ASP A 50 13.98 -6.18 -17.55
N LEU A 51 15.19 -5.61 -17.48
CA LEU A 51 16.27 -6.16 -16.67
C LEU A 51 16.31 -5.62 -15.23
N ILE A 52 16.29 -4.31 -15.02
CA ILE A 52 16.41 -3.70 -13.70
C ILE A 52 15.12 -2.94 -13.37
N PRO A 53 14.34 -3.37 -12.37
CA PRO A 53 13.15 -2.63 -11.90
C PRO A 53 13.50 -1.24 -11.34
N PRO A 54 12.63 -0.22 -11.51
CA PRO A 54 12.86 1.14 -10.99
C PRO A 54 13.11 1.18 -9.48
N ASP A 55 12.49 0.29 -8.72
CA ASP A 55 12.65 0.21 -7.27
C ASP A 55 14.10 -0.03 -6.82
N LEU A 56 14.87 -0.81 -7.59
CA LEU A 56 16.28 -1.04 -7.29
C LEU A 56 17.12 0.22 -7.53
N VAL A 57 16.78 0.99 -8.57
CA VAL A 57 17.44 2.27 -8.86
C VAL A 57 17.07 3.32 -7.80
N PHE A 58 15.80 3.36 -7.39
CA PHE A 58 15.35 4.23 -6.29
C PHE A 58 16.11 3.92 -4.99
N ALA A 59 16.17 2.64 -4.61
CA ALA A 59 16.83 2.22 -3.38
C ALA A 59 18.33 2.54 -3.38
N ARG A 60 19.01 2.37 -4.53
CA ARG A 60 20.46 2.55 -4.64
C ARG A 60 20.89 4.01 -4.76
N TYR A 61 20.20 4.81 -5.57
CA TYR A 61 20.67 6.13 -5.98
C TYR A 61 19.79 7.29 -5.51
N PHE A 62 18.52 7.03 -5.18
CA PHE A 62 17.54 8.07 -4.89
C PHE A 62 16.79 7.83 -3.58
N SER A 63 17.47 7.25 -2.59
CA SER A 63 16.85 6.89 -1.31
C SER A 63 16.28 8.11 -0.58
N LYS A 64 17.01 9.23 -0.57
CA LYS A 64 16.57 10.48 0.07
C LYS A 64 15.38 11.11 -0.64
N GLU A 65 15.38 11.08 -1.97
CA GLU A 65 14.30 11.58 -2.80
C GLU A 65 13.05 10.72 -2.64
N LYS A 66 13.21 9.40 -2.52
CA LYS A 66 12.13 8.46 -2.19
C LYS A 66 11.54 8.75 -0.81
N GLU A 67 12.36 8.91 0.22
CA GLU A 67 11.90 9.31 1.56
C GLU A 67 11.19 10.67 1.54
N GLY A 68 11.69 11.62 0.73
CA GLY A 68 11.05 12.91 0.52
C GLY A 68 9.67 12.78 -0.14
N LEU A 69 9.56 11.93 -1.17
CA LEU A 69 8.29 11.63 -1.83
C LEU A 69 7.30 10.99 -0.86
N GLU A 70 7.72 10.02 -0.05
CA GLU A 70 6.88 9.38 0.96
C GLU A 70 6.32 10.40 1.97
N LYS A 71 7.12 11.40 2.37
CA LYS A 71 6.63 12.50 3.23
C LYS A 71 5.58 13.38 2.53
N PHE A 72 5.76 13.67 1.24
CA PHE A 72 4.76 14.43 0.48
C PHE A 72 3.47 13.64 0.28
N ILE A 73 3.57 12.33 0.04
CA ILE A 73 2.41 11.43 -0.06
C ILE A 73 1.67 11.40 1.28
N ALA A 74 2.37 11.17 2.39
CA ALA A 74 1.76 11.16 3.72
C ALA A 74 1.06 12.49 4.04
N ARG A 75 1.66 13.63 3.66
CA ARG A 75 1.02 14.95 3.82
C ARG A 75 -0.23 15.11 2.94
N ALA A 76 -0.23 14.56 1.73
CA ALA A 76 -1.39 14.60 0.85
C ALA A 76 -2.54 13.73 1.39
N GLU A 77 -2.22 12.55 1.92
CA GLU A 77 -3.18 11.66 2.59
C GLU A 77 -3.76 12.32 3.86
N GLU A 78 -2.90 12.93 4.67
CA GLU A 78 -3.31 13.72 5.84
C GLU A 78 -4.27 14.85 5.47
N ALA A 79 -3.93 15.64 4.46
CA ALA A 79 -4.79 16.74 4.02
C ALA A 79 -6.14 16.25 3.46
N SER A 80 -6.14 15.13 2.73
CA SER A 80 -7.39 14.49 2.28
C SER A 80 -8.24 14.02 3.47
N ARG A 81 -7.60 13.45 4.50
CA ARG A 81 -8.32 13.00 5.70
C ARG A 81 -8.93 14.17 6.46
N LEU A 82 -8.22 15.28 6.62
CA LEU A 82 -8.76 16.49 7.28
C LEU A 82 -9.96 17.08 6.53
N VAL A 83 -9.94 17.03 5.19
CA VAL A 83 -11.10 17.43 4.37
C VAL A 83 -12.28 16.49 4.62
N GLU A 84 -12.05 15.17 4.62
CA GLU A 84 -13.09 14.17 4.84
C GLU A 84 -13.69 14.29 6.25
N GLU A 85 -12.86 14.36 7.29
CA GLU A 85 -13.28 14.57 8.69
C GLU A 85 -14.14 15.83 8.83
N PHE A 86 -13.70 16.97 8.25
CA PHE A 86 -14.46 18.23 8.36
C PHE A 86 -15.78 18.19 7.57
N VAL A 87 -15.81 17.52 6.42
CA VAL A 87 -17.03 17.36 5.64
C VAL A 87 -18.01 16.44 6.38
N ASP A 88 -17.54 15.32 6.92
CA ASP A 88 -18.40 14.37 7.65
C ASP A 88 -19.01 14.99 8.92
N GLU A 89 -18.27 15.86 9.62
CA GLU A 89 -18.77 16.54 10.82
C GLU A 89 -19.78 17.66 10.52
N HIS A 90 -19.62 18.39 9.42
CA HIS A 90 -20.37 19.62 9.17
C HIS A 90 -21.33 19.58 7.96
N ALA A 91 -21.20 18.60 7.07
CA ALA A 91 -22.09 18.35 5.93
C ALA A 91 -23.17 17.32 6.29
N VAL A 92 -23.82 17.53 7.43
CA VAL A 92 -24.96 16.75 7.93
C VAL A 92 -26.23 17.59 7.90
N GLU A 93 -27.39 16.94 8.07
CA GLU A 93 -28.66 17.64 8.25
C GLU A 93 -28.55 18.59 9.47
N ASP A 94 -28.90 19.87 9.28
CA ASP A 94 -28.66 21.00 10.21
C ASP A 94 -27.19 21.37 10.50
N GLY A 95 -26.22 20.85 9.73
CA GLY A 95 -24.80 21.21 9.85
C GLY A 95 -24.43 22.55 9.21
N LEU A 96 -23.27 23.12 9.60
CA LEU A 96 -22.77 24.41 9.10
C LEU A 96 -22.47 24.41 7.60
N LEU A 97 -22.35 23.24 6.96
CA LEU A 97 -22.14 23.12 5.51
C LEU A 97 -23.39 22.63 4.77
N ALA A 98 -24.52 22.39 5.45
CA ALA A 98 -25.71 21.81 4.84
C ALA A 98 -26.19 22.59 3.60
N LEU A 99 -26.13 23.92 3.67
CA LEU A 99 -26.55 24.81 2.57
C LEU A 99 -25.55 24.86 1.40
N ALA A 100 -24.35 24.31 1.56
CA ALA A 100 -23.34 24.18 0.50
C ALA A 100 -23.34 22.80 -0.17
N MET A 101 -24.19 21.87 0.26
CA MET A 101 -24.26 20.51 -0.27
C MET A 101 -25.05 20.46 -1.58
N ASP A 102 -24.60 19.61 -2.50
CA ASP A 102 -25.33 19.17 -3.69
C ASP A 102 -25.22 17.64 -3.79
N ASP A 103 -26.36 16.94 -3.73
CA ASP A 103 -26.45 15.47 -3.78
C ASP A 103 -25.43 14.76 -2.86
N GLU A 104 -25.45 15.14 -1.57
CA GLU A 104 -24.57 14.65 -0.49
C GLU A 104 -23.09 15.04 -0.60
N LYS A 105 -22.72 15.96 -1.52
CA LYS A 105 -21.34 16.39 -1.70
C LYS A 105 -21.18 17.88 -1.49
N VAL A 106 -20.10 18.25 -0.80
CA VAL A 106 -19.59 19.62 -0.81
C VAL A 106 -18.34 19.62 -1.68
N THR A 107 -18.29 20.50 -2.68
CA THR A 107 -17.08 20.73 -3.47
C THR A 107 -16.52 22.11 -3.15
N LYS A 108 -15.23 22.33 -3.43
CA LYS A 108 -14.64 23.67 -3.29
C LYS A 108 -15.45 24.75 -4.02
N ALA A 109 -15.98 24.45 -5.21
CA ALA A 109 -16.77 25.40 -5.98
C ALA A 109 -18.09 25.74 -5.29
N LEU A 110 -18.78 24.75 -4.73
CA LEU A 110 -20.02 24.93 -3.98
C LEU A 110 -19.78 25.71 -2.69
N ALA A 111 -18.74 25.38 -1.93
CA ALA A 111 -18.37 26.10 -0.72
C ALA A 111 -18.05 27.59 -1.01
N VAL A 112 -17.36 27.89 -2.12
CA VAL A 112 -17.10 29.27 -2.56
C VAL A 112 -18.37 30.00 -2.98
N ALA A 113 -19.29 29.32 -3.67
CA ALA A 113 -20.58 29.90 -4.06
C ALA A 113 -21.41 30.24 -2.82
N ARG A 114 -21.58 29.29 -1.90
CA ARG A 114 -22.32 29.48 -0.65
C ARG A 114 -21.69 30.56 0.22
N LEU A 115 -20.36 30.62 0.33
CA LEU A 115 -19.68 31.68 1.10
C LEU A 115 -19.99 33.08 0.57
N ARG A 116 -20.18 33.25 -0.74
CA ARG A 116 -20.54 34.54 -1.34
C ARG A 116 -21.97 34.93 -1.02
N GLU A 117 -22.88 33.97 -0.99
CA GLU A 117 -24.30 34.18 -0.66
C GLU A 117 -24.46 34.47 0.84
N ALA A 118 -23.86 33.65 1.71
CA ALA A 118 -23.88 33.83 3.16
C ALA A 118 -23.37 35.23 3.59
N LYS A 119 -22.34 35.76 2.91
CA LYS A 119 -21.83 37.12 3.14
C LYS A 119 -22.77 38.24 2.68
N ARG A 120 -23.64 37.98 1.69
CA ARG A 120 -24.64 38.96 1.23
C ARG A 120 -25.87 38.96 2.10
N GLU A 121 -26.20 37.80 2.65
CA GLU A 121 -27.36 37.56 3.52
C GLU A 121 -27.11 37.98 4.98
N ASP A 122 -25.87 38.32 5.33
CA ASP A 122 -25.43 38.52 6.73
C ASP A 122 -25.79 37.29 7.58
N SER A 123 -25.50 36.10 7.01
CA SER A 123 -25.77 34.80 7.63
C SER A 123 -24.95 34.58 8.90
N ASP A 124 -25.20 33.45 9.56
CA ASP A 124 -24.48 33.05 10.77
C ASP A 124 -22.94 33.18 10.60
N PRO A 125 -22.26 33.95 11.48
CA PRO A 125 -20.81 34.05 11.47
C PRO A 125 -20.09 32.71 11.53
N ASP A 126 -20.67 31.69 12.17
CA ASP A 126 -20.04 30.39 12.32
C ASP A 126 -20.14 29.53 11.03
N GLU A 127 -21.23 29.67 10.27
CA GLU A 127 -21.32 29.13 8.90
C GLU A 127 -20.23 29.74 8.00
N VAL A 128 -20.08 31.07 8.04
CA VAL A 128 -19.08 31.78 7.23
C VAL A 128 -17.66 31.34 7.57
N LYS A 129 -17.36 31.09 8.86
CA LYS A 129 -16.06 30.54 9.29
C LYS A 129 -15.86 29.11 8.82
N ALA A 130 -16.87 28.25 8.94
CA ALA A 130 -16.80 26.86 8.51
C ALA A 130 -16.53 26.75 7.00
N LEU A 131 -17.22 27.55 6.19
CA LEU A 131 -17.00 27.62 4.74
C LEU A 131 -15.59 28.13 4.38
N GLN A 132 -15.08 29.14 5.08
CA GLN A 132 -13.71 29.61 4.88
C GLN A 132 -12.67 28.56 5.25
N HIS A 133 -12.89 27.83 6.35
CA HIS A 133 -12.01 26.75 6.78
C HIS A 133 -11.98 25.62 5.75
N LEU A 134 -13.16 25.15 5.30
CA LEU A 134 -13.26 24.12 4.27
C LEU A 134 -12.54 24.51 2.97
N ILE A 135 -12.70 25.77 2.53
CA ILE A 135 -11.99 26.28 1.33
C ILE A 135 -10.48 26.21 1.52
N SER A 136 -9.97 26.57 2.71
CA SER A 136 -8.55 26.45 3.05
C SER A 136 -8.09 25.00 3.02
N LEU A 137 -8.86 24.08 3.61
CA LEU A 137 -8.54 22.64 3.61
C LEU A 137 -8.44 22.09 2.18
N TYR A 138 -9.37 22.45 1.27
CA TYR A 138 -9.26 22.08 -0.15
C TYR A 138 -8.05 22.70 -0.85
N GLU A 139 -7.62 23.89 -0.45
CA GLU A 139 -6.40 24.52 -1.01
C GLU A 139 -5.15 23.79 -0.55
N ASP A 140 -5.07 23.44 0.73
CA ASP A 140 -3.97 22.70 1.32
C ASP A 140 -3.90 21.28 0.74
N GLU A 141 -5.04 20.60 0.58
CA GLU A 141 -5.14 19.30 -0.07
C GLU A 141 -4.66 19.35 -1.52
N ALA A 142 -5.14 20.32 -2.30
CA ALA A 142 -4.74 20.49 -3.69
C ALA A 142 -3.23 20.79 -3.81
N ALA A 143 -2.68 21.63 -2.92
CA ALA A 143 -1.27 21.95 -2.87
C ALA A 143 -0.42 20.73 -2.49
N ALA A 144 -0.83 19.96 -1.48
CA ALA A 144 -0.14 18.75 -1.05
C ALA A 144 -0.14 17.67 -2.13
N LYS A 145 -1.29 17.40 -2.75
CA LYS A 145 -1.42 16.46 -3.88
C LYS A 145 -0.55 16.88 -5.06
N ARG A 146 -0.50 18.18 -5.36
CA ARG A 146 0.38 18.72 -6.40
C ARG A 146 1.86 18.52 -6.05
N ALA A 147 2.27 18.83 -4.83
CA ALA A 147 3.66 18.64 -4.39
C ALA A 147 4.09 17.16 -4.48
N ALA A 148 3.23 16.23 -4.05
CA ALA A 148 3.49 14.79 -4.18
C ALA A 148 3.64 14.37 -5.65
N LYS A 149 2.74 14.85 -6.52
CA LYS A 149 2.79 14.55 -7.96
C LYS A 149 4.04 15.12 -8.63
N ASP A 150 4.41 16.36 -8.30
CA ASP A 150 5.58 17.03 -8.86
C ASP A 150 6.87 16.33 -8.38
N ALA A 151 6.95 15.93 -7.11
CA ALA A 151 8.06 15.13 -6.57
C ALA A 151 8.15 13.75 -7.24
N GLN A 152 7.02 13.08 -7.46
CA GLN A 152 6.98 11.79 -8.16
C GLN A 152 7.45 11.92 -9.61
N ALA A 153 7.01 12.96 -10.32
CA ALA A 153 7.43 13.23 -11.69
C ALA A 153 8.93 13.55 -11.77
N ALA A 154 9.46 14.32 -10.82
CA ALA A 154 10.90 14.60 -10.71
C ALA A 154 11.71 13.33 -10.47
N LEU A 155 11.29 12.49 -9.51
CA LEU A 155 11.96 11.22 -9.22
C LEU A 155 11.93 10.27 -10.42
N ALA A 156 10.79 10.17 -11.11
CA ALA A 156 10.66 9.36 -12.32
C ALA A 156 11.58 9.87 -13.44
N GLY A 157 11.63 11.19 -13.66
CA GLY A 157 12.52 11.81 -14.65
C GLY A 157 14.00 11.55 -14.35
N SER A 158 14.44 11.79 -13.11
CA SER A 158 15.81 11.52 -12.68
C SER A 158 16.18 10.04 -12.77
N THR A 159 15.23 9.16 -12.48
CA THR A 159 15.43 7.72 -12.59
C THR A 159 15.61 7.28 -14.04
N LEU A 160 14.75 7.76 -14.96
CA LEU A 160 14.93 7.50 -16.39
C LEU A 160 16.29 8.00 -16.90
N ALA A 161 16.71 9.20 -16.48
CA ALA A 161 18.03 9.71 -16.82
C ALA A 161 19.14 8.81 -16.26
N LYS A 162 19.02 8.34 -15.01
CA LYS A 162 20.01 7.49 -14.37
C LYS A 162 20.22 6.18 -15.11
N TYR A 163 19.16 5.56 -15.64
CA TYR A 163 19.29 4.37 -16.48
C TYR A 163 20.18 4.59 -17.71
N GLY A 164 20.20 5.79 -18.27
CA GLY A 164 21.08 6.15 -19.40
C GLY A 164 22.55 6.30 -19.02
N GLU A 165 22.87 6.37 -17.72
CA GLU A 165 24.22 6.55 -17.17
C GLU A 165 24.79 5.28 -16.52
N LEU A 166 24.01 4.20 -16.40
CA LEU A 166 24.46 2.98 -15.75
C LEU A 166 25.57 2.32 -16.58
N SER A 167 26.70 2.04 -15.92
CA SER A 167 27.79 1.26 -16.51
C SER A 167 27.51 -0.24 -16.39
N ASP A 168 28.24 -1.06 -17.14
CA ASP A 168 28.17 -2.53 -17.01
C ASP A 168 28.40 -3.00 -15.57
N ALA A 169 29.31 -2.36 -14.84
CA ALA A 169 29.59 -2.69 -13.43
C ALA A 169 28.41 -2.34 -12.52
N ASP A 170 27.80 -1.15 -12.71
CA ASP A 170 26.61 -0.77 -11.95
C ASP A 170 25.44 -1.75 -12.19
N VAL A 171 25.24 -2.16 -13.45
CA VAL A 171 24.20 -3.13 -13.82
C VAL A 171 24.49 -4.49 -13.19
N GLN A 172 25.74 -4.96 -13.23
CA GLN A 172 26.13 -6.23 -12.59
C GLN A 172 25.84 -6.22 -11.10
N ASP A 173 26.24 -5.17 -10.38
CA ASP A 173 25.98 -5.03 -8.94
C ASP A 173 24.47 -5.02 -8.65
N LEU A 174 23.68 -4.27 -9.43
CA LEU A 174 22.22 -4.20 -9.25
C LEU A 174 21.53 -5.54 -9.53
N VAL A 175 21.93 -6.24 -10.59
CA VAL A 175 21.28 -7.51 -10.97
C VAL A 175 21.73 -8.64 -10.06
N LEU A 176 23.04 -8.80 -9.84
CA LEU A 176 23.57 -9.94 -9.10
C LEU A 176 23.29 -9.80 -7.60
N ASP A 177 23.58 -8.64 -7.01
CA ASP A 177 23.48 -8.46 -5.57
C ASP A 177 22.08 -7.98 -5.15
N ALA A 178 21.59 -6.89 -5.75
CA ALA A 178 20.32 -6.29 -5.32
C ALA A 178 19.07 -7.01 -5.87
N LYS A 179 19.13 -7.62 -7.06
CA LYS A 179 17.99 -8.35 -7.64
C LYS A 179 18.02 -9.83 -7.27
N TRP A 180 19.06 -10.56 -7.66
CA TRP A 180 19.06 -12.02 -7.58
C TRP A 180 19.47 -12.54 -6.20
N ARG A 181 20.61 -12.09 -5.65
CA ARG A 181 21.10 -12.55 -4.34
C ARG A 181 20.11 -12.22 -3.23
N GLU A 182 19.56 -11.00 -3.22
CA GLU A 182 18.55 -10.62 -2.21
C GLU A 182 17.31 -11.54 -2.28
N VAL A 183 16.76 -11.78 -3.48
CA VAL A 183 15.59 -12.65 -3.64
C VAL A 183 15.88 -14.10 -3.22
N VAL A 184 17.02 -14.65 -3.62
CA VAL A 184 17.41 -16.02 -3.25
C VAL A 184 17.61 -16.14 -1.74
N THR A 185 18.33 -15.18 -1.15
CA THR A 185 18.61 -15.17 0.30
C THR A 185 17.31 -15.05 1.09
N ARG A 186 16.44 -14.10 0.72
CA ARG A 186 15.14 -13.92 1.36
C ARG A 186 14.29 -15.19 1.29
N ARG A 187 14.22 -15.85 0.13
CA ARG A 187 13.45 -17.09 -0.04
C ARG A 187 14.01 -18.24 0.79
N ALA A 188 15.33 -18.39 0.83
CA ALA A 188 15.98 -19.41 1.65
C ALA A 188 15.70 -19.18 3.15
N SER A 189 15.82 -17.94 3.62
CA SER A 189 15.49 -17.58 5.01
C SER A 189 14.02 -17.81 5.34
N SER A 190 13.10 -17.40 4.46
CA SER A 190 11.66 -17.59 4.70
C SER A 190 11.27 -19.06 4.76
N GLU A 191 11.93 -19.92 3.99
CA GLU A 191 11.69 -21.37 4.05
C GLU A 191 12.19 -21.96 5.38
N ALA A 192 13.36 -21.53 5.84
CA ALA A 192 13.89 -21.95 7.14
C ALA A 192 12.98 -21.51 8.30
N GLU A 193 12.45 -20.29 8.24
CA GLU A 193 11.47 -19.77 9.20
C GLU A 193 10.16 -20.57 9.15
N ALA A 194 9.64 -20.85 7.96
CA ALA A 194 8.42 -21.63 7.78
C ALA A 194 8.55 -23.05 8.37
N LEU A 195 9.67 -23.73 8.11
CA LEU A 195 9.96 -25.04 8.69
C LEU A 195 10.09 -24.98 10.22
N THR A 196 10.70 -23.92 10.75
CA THR A 196 10.82 -23.70 12.20
C THR A 196 9.44 -23.53 12.83
N LEU A 197 8.58 -22.69 12.26
CA LEU A 197 7.21 -22.49 12.74
C LEU A 197 6.37 -23.76 12.65
N ALA A 198 6.53 -24.53 11.57
CA ALA A 198 5.86 -25.83 11.42
C ALA A 198 6.29 -26.83 12.51
N LEU A 199 7.59 -26.86 12.86
CA LEU A 199 8.11 -27.69 13.94
C LEU A 199 7.57 -27.24 15.31
N VAL A 200 7.57 -25.93 15.59
CA VAL A 200 7.02 -25.36 16.83
C VAL A 200 5.54 -25.72 16.98
N SER A 201 4.75 -25.54 15.94
CA SER A 201 3.33 -25.93 15.92
C SER A 201 3.16 -27.42 16.23
N ARG A 202 3.98 -28.28 15.63
CA ARG A 202 3.94 -29.73 15.87
C ARG A 202 4.36 -30.10 17.29
N ILE A 203 5.29 -29.38 17.90
CA ILE A 203 5.67 -29.55 19.31
C ILE A 203 4.52 -29.16 20.22
N HIS A 204 3.82 -28.06 19.94
CA HIS A 204 2.61 -27.69 20.69
C HIS A 204 1.53 -28.76 20.60
N VAL A 205 1.22 -29.23 19.39
CA VAL A 205 0.25 -30.34 19.20
C VAL A 205 0.67 -31.59 19.98
N LEU A 206 1.97 -31.89 20.02
CA LEU A 206 2.48 -33.03 20.79
C LEU A 206 2.35 -32.80 22.30
N GLY A 207 2.66 -31.58 22.75
CA GLY A 207 2.50 -31.14 24.14
C GLY A 207 1.05 -31.26 24.58
N ASP A 208 0.11 -30.70 23.82
CA ASP A 208 -1.32 -30.76 24.12
C ASP A 208 -1.81 -32.21 24.15
N ARG A 209 -1.38 -33.05 23.20
CA ARG A 209 -1.80 -34.46 23.14
C ARG A 209 -1.29 -35.29 24.32
N TYR A 210 -0.14 -34.95 24.88
CA TYR A 210 0.46 -35.68 26.00
C TYR A 210 0.41 -34.90 27.32
N ALA A 211 -0.29 -33.76 27.37
CA ALA A 211 -0.47 -32.97 28.59
C ALA A 211 -1.26 -33.78 29.63
N GLU A 212 -2.28 -34.50 29.17
CA GLU A 212 -3.06 -35.41 30.00
C GLU A 212 -2.73 -36.85 29.61
N THR A 213 -2.23 -37.61 30.59
CA THR A 213 -1.96 -39.04 30.35
C THR A 213 -3.28 -39.80 30.27
N VAL A 214 -3.33 -40.85 29.44
CA VAL A 214 -4.49 -41.75 29.36
C VAL A 214 -4.88 -42.27 30.74
N SER A 215 -3.89 -42.57 31.60
CA SER A 215 -4.16 -43.01 32.98
C SER A 215 -4.83 -41.93 33.85
N ALA A 216 -4.56 -40.64 33.61
CA ALA A 216 -5.20 -39.56 34.34
C ALA A 216 -6.66 -39.38 33.88
N LEU A 217 -6.89 -39.47 32.56
CA LEU A 217 -8.24 -39.47 31.98
C LEU A 217 -9.06 -40.68 32.43
N ASP A 218 -8.44 -41.86 32.53
CA ASP A 218 -9.10 -43.07 33.03
C ASP A 218 -9.49 -42.92 34.51
N GLN A 219 -8.61 -42.37 35.34
CA GLN A 219 -8.92 -42.07 36.75
C GLN A 219 -10.07 -41.07 36.88
N GLU A 220 -10.05 -39.98 36.11
CA GLU A 220 -11.13 -38.99 36.13
C GLU A 220 -12.46 -39.61 35.64
N SER A 221 -12.41 -40.45 34.61
CA SER A 221 -13.58 -41.18 34.10
C SER A 221 -14.15 -42.14 35.16
N GLU A 222 -13.30 -42.88 35.87
CA GLU A 222 -13.72 -43.75 36.97
C GLU A 222 -14.35 -42.95 38.13
N GLU A 223 -13.74 -41.82 38.52
CA GLU A 223 -14.28 -40.94 39.55
C GLU A 223 -15.65 -40.36 39.18
N LEU A 224 -15.79 -39.86 37.94
CA LEU A 224 -17.05 -39.35 37.43
C LEU A 224 -18.11 -40.45 37.32
N SER A 225 -17.73 -41.64 36.86
CA SER A 225 -18.61 -42.81 36.79
C SER A 225 -19.10 -43.23 38.17
N ALA A 226 -18.21 -43.24 39.18
CA ALA A 226 -18.58 -43.53 40.56
C ALA A 226 -19.56 -42.48 41.12
N LYS A 227 -19.36 -41.20 40.83
CA LYS A 227 -20.30 -40.13 41.22
C LYS A 227 -21.67 -40.32 40.57
N VAL A 228 -21.71 -40.61 39.27
CA VAL A 228 -22.97 -40.87 38.55
C VAL A 228 -23.68 -42.10 39.10
N ALA A 229 -22.97 -43.20 39.33
CA ALA A 229 -23.54 -44.40 39.94
C ALA A 229 -24.12 -44.11 41.33
N GLY A 230 -23.41 -43.34 42.16
CA GLY A 230 -23.91 -42.89 43.46
C GLY A 230 -25.18 -42.04 43.36
N HIS A 231 -25.23 -41.13 42.38
CA HIS A 231 -26.42 -40.30 42.13
C HIS A 231 -27.61 -41.14 41.64
N LEU A 232 -27.38 -42.10 40.74
CA LEU A 232 -28.41 -43.03 40.25
C LEU A 232 -28.97 -43.90 41.37
N ALA A 233 -28.10 -44.44 42.23
CA ALA A 233 -28.49 -45.20 43.41
C ALA A 233 -29.32 -44.34 44.39
N ALA A 234 -28.93 -43.08 44.62
CA ALA A 234 -29.71 -42.14 45.43
C ALA A 234 -31.09 -41.83 44.83
N MET A 235 -31.24 -41.91 43.50
CA MET A 235 -32.52 -41.80 42.79
C MET A 235 -33.31 -43.12 42.75
N GLY A 236 -32.80 -44.20 43.36
CA GLY A 236 -33.48 -45.50 43.43
C GLY A 236 -33.32 -46.37 42.19
N VAL A 237 -32.38 -46.03 41.30
CA VAL A 237 -32.00 -46.86 40.15
C VAL A 237 -30.77 -47.68 40.56
N SER A 238 -30.95 -49.00 40.73
CA SER A 238 -29.86 -49.96 40.96
C SER A 238 -29.42 -50.64 39.69
#